data_AF-A0A939PSY6-F1
#
_entry.id   AF-A0A939PSY6-F1
#
_cell.length_a   1.000
_cell.length_b   1.000
_cell.length_c   1.000
_cell.angle_alpha   90.00
_cell.angle_beta   90.00
_cell.angle_gamma   90.00
#
_symmetry.space_group_name_H-M   'P 1'
#
loop_
_entity.id
_entity.type
_entity.pdbx_description
1 polymer ?
#
loop_
_entity_poly.entity_id
_entity_poly.type
_entity_poly.pdbx_seq_one_letter_code
_entity_poly.pdbx_strand_id
1 'polypeptide(L)'
;MAGLPGRAGPRRGVGRVPPGAGAGGGGGPGHGPARGDPGAGRRPGSGPSHPHPPPPPPPAGGPLPVTGSGPSRGRPAVPSRAARAFAPRKGGMVSWASREDLNVFGARPVGPCGEGDPMRRATIKDIAALAGVSTATVSKALNNKPDVSEATRARVWEAARALNYQPNSLARGLVRQRSGTVGLFFLDRDTQGFSHPFAAQVISGLLDTLTTRGYHCLLFSTPGNPATPEHPVSYLNLCRQWQVEGAVFMGLQLGDPALEELAQCELPLVSIDVPLPAPRATLVTIDNRRAMEEAVAYLAGLGHRRLAFVNGHMRAFVSQERLEGFRSGAAKAGLPVPEEWVVISDFTEPGGYRATWGLLRQPQRPTAVLYASDLMAIGGYRAAQEAGLAIPRDLSIVGFDDIDQAGQLDPPLTTIHQERYELGRSAARALLEALDHGASPARIQVPWWLERRASCGPPAA
;
A
#
# COMPACT_ATOMS: atom_id res chain seq x y z
N MET A 1 35.57 54.20 10.78
CA MET A 1 34.41 54.68 9.97
C MET A 1 34.35 53.90 8.66
N ALA A 2 33.23 53.96 7.94
CA ALA A 2 33.03 53.20 6.70
C ALA A 2 33.82 53.78 5.51
N GLY A 3 34.20 52.93 4.55
CA GLY A 3 34.86 53.34 3.30
C GLY A 3 35.36 52.16 2.46
N LEU A 4 34.81 52.05 1.23
CA LEU A 4 35.31 51.25 0.09
C LEU A 4 35.31 52.19 -1.13
N PRO A 5 35.96 51.89 -2.28
CA PRO A 5 36.78 50.71 -2.62
C PRO A 5 38.20 51.06 -3.16
N GLY A 6 38.98 50.05 -3.58
CA GLY A 6 40.22 50.22 -4.36
C GLY A 6 40.62 48.95 -5.12
N ARG A 7 41.26 49.07 -6.29
CA ARG A 7 41.64 47.96 -7.19
C ARG A 7 43.14 48.00 -7.57
N ALA A 8 43.64 46.84 -8.01
CA ALA A 8 44.89 46.55 -8.76
C ALA A 8 46.15 46.10 -7.96
N GLY A 9 46.82 45.07 -8.50
CA GLY A 9 48.22 44.68 -8.19
C GLY A 9 49.18 45.18 -9.28
N PRO A 10 50.35 44.54 -9.60
CA PRO A 10 50.57 43.07 -9.54
C PRO A 10 52.05 42.54 -9.34
N ARG A 11 52.23 41.20 -9.49
CA ARG A 11 53.39 40.45 -10.06
C ARG A 11 54.67 40.09 -9.24
N ARG A 12 55.00 38.78 -9.32
CA ARG A 12 56.33 38.07 -9.31
C ARG A 12 57.07 37.96 -7.96
N GLY A 13 57.90 36.94 -7.70
CA GLY A 13 58.30 35.74 -8.49
C GLY A 13 58.77 34.57 -7.58
N VAL A 14 58.64 33.30 -7.99
CA VAL A 14 59.60 32.46 -8.75
C VAL A 14 60.62 31.70 -7.87
N GLY A 15 60.57 30.35 -7.90
CA GLY A 15 61.50 29.43 -7.23
C GLY A 15 61.32 27.98 -7.74
N ARG A 16 62.30 27.08 -7.55
CA ARG A 16 62.35 25.76 -8.23
C ARG A 16 63.24 24.68 -7.56
N VAL A 17 62.58 23.60 -7.12
CA VAL A 17 62.94 22.14 -7.20
C VAL A 17 64.30 21.57 -6.63
N PRO A 18 64.41 20.23 -6.40
CA PRO A 18 65.50 19.58 -5.62
C PRO A 18 66.30 18.45 -6.34
N PRO A 19 67.23 17.78 -5.64
CA PRO A 19 67.21 16.30 -5.43
C PRO A 19 67.35 15.94 -3.92
N GLY A 20 67.48 14.71 -3.39
CA GLY A 20 67.60 13.30 -3.87
C GLY A 20 68.59 12.52 -2.94
N ALA A 21 68.80 11.19 -2.98
CA ALA A 21 68.08 10.03 -3.54
C ALA A 21 68.76 8.70 -3.08
N GLY A 22 68.03 7.56 -3.03
CA GLY A 22 68.60 6.19 -2.80
C GLY A 22 68.29 5.55 -1.41
N ALA A 23 68.45 4.24 -1.19
CA ALA A 23 68.71 3.09 -2.10
C ALA A 23 68.41 1.72 -1.42
N GLY A 24 68.32 0.63 -2.21
CA GLY A 24 68.06 -0.76 -1.77
C GLY A 24 66.56 -1.15 -1.86
N GLY A 25 66.13 -2.37 -2.25
CA GLY A 25 66.79 -3.66 -2.44
C GLY A 25 66.25 -4.68 -1.41
N GLY A 26 65.91 -5.94 -1.73
CA GLY A 26 65.85 -6.67 -3.00
C GLY A 26 65.76 -8.19 -2.73
N GLY A 27 64.94 -8.93 -3.49
CA GLY A 27 64.89 -10.40 -3.46
C GLY A 27 63.64 -11.05 -2.85
N GLY A 28 63.08 -12.03 -3.57
CA GLY A 28 62.53 -13.25 -2.94
C GLY A 28 63.68 -14.27 -2.71
N PRO A 29 63.42 -15.52 -2.24
CA PRO A 29 62.27 -16.34 -2.61
C PRO A 29 61.48 -16.89 -1.40
N GLY A 30 60.50 -17.77 -1.66
CA GLY A 30 59.70 -18.43 -0.61
C GLY A 30 60.18 -19.85 -0.24
N HIS A 31 59.64 -20.37 0.87
CA HIS A 31 59.78 -21.77 1.28
C HIS A 31 58.46 -22.35 1.81
N GLY A 32 58.37 -23.69 1.75
CA GLY A 32 57.18 -24.47 2.11
C GLY A 32 57.02 -24.75 3.61
N PRO A 33 56.03 -25.59 3.98
CA PRO A 33 55.44 -25.59 5.32
C PRO A 33 56.14 -26.49 6.35
N ALA A 34 56.03 -26.10 7.62
CA ALA A 34 56.28 -26.95 8.80
C ALA A 34 54.94 -27.41 9.42
N ARG A 35 54.96 -28.54 10.14
CA ARG A 35 53.76 -29.29 10.58
C ARG A 35 53.30 -28.89 11.99
N GLY A 36 51.99 -29.01 12.24
CA GLY A 36 51.38 -28.98 13.57
C GLY A 36 49.97 -29.59 13.55
N ASP A 37 49.79 -30.74 14.22
CA ASP A 37 48.59 -31.59 14.31
C ASP A 37 48.80 -32.47 15.57
N PRO A 38 47.79 -33.09 16.25
CA PRO A 38 46.38 -33.25 15.88
C PRO A 38 45.34 -32.78 16.92
N GLY A 39 44.06 -32.71 16.52
CA GLY A 39 42.99 -32.33 17.46
C GLY A 39 41.52 -32.39 17.01
N ALA A 40 41.14 -33.19 16.00
CA ALA A 40 39.74 -33.24 15.52
C ALA A 40 39.18 -34.67 15.35
N GLY A 41 38.20 -35.02 16.18
CA GLY A 41 37.48 -36.30 16.09
C GLY A 41 36.40 -36.32 14.99
N ARG A 42 36.23 -37.46 14.32
CA ARG A 42 35.22 -37.63 13.25
C ARG A 42 33.78 -37.53 13.80
N ARG A 43 32.88 -36.88 13.05
CA ARG A 43 31.44 -37.18 13.03
C ARG A 43 30.97 -37.41 11.57
N PRO A 44 30.02 -38.32 11.31
CA PRO A 44 29.70 -38.75 9.94
C PRO A 44 28.51 -38.01 9.30
N GLY A 45 28.54 -37.94 7.96
CA GLY A 45 27.40 -38.16 7.07
C GLY A 45 26.13 -37.32 7.25
N SER A 46 26.02 -36.23 6.48
CA SER A 46 24.74 -35.57 6.18
C SER A 46 23.90 -36.40 5.19
N GLY A 47 22.78 -36.98 5.64
CA GLY A 47 21.75 -37.56 4.77
C GLY A 47 20.71 -36.52 4.33
N PRO A 48 20.02 -36.71 3.19
CA PRO A 48 19.01 -35.77 2.72
C PRO A 48 17.71 -35.86 3.55
N SER A 49 17.14 -34.70 3.90
CA SER A 49 15.88 -34.59 4.62
C SER A 49 14.68 -34.80 3.69
N HIS A 50 13.88 -35.85 3.94
CA HIS A 50 12.57 -36.01 3.29
C HIS A 50 11.54 -35.01 3.85
N PRO A 51 10.63 -34.47 3.02
CA PRO A 51 9.57 -33.57 3.48
C PRO A 51 8.50 -34.34 4.28
N HIS A 52 7.94 -33.69 5.30
CA HIS A 52 6.81 -34.23 6.07
C HIS A 52 5.52 -34.27 5.24
N PRO A 53 4.66 -35.30 5.42
CA PRO A 53 3.34 -35.32 4.80
C PRO A 53 2.38 -34.28 5.43
N PRO A 54 1.40 -33.77 4.67
CA PRO A 54 0.41 -32.82 5.18
C PRO A 54 -0.55 -33.47 6.21
N PRO A 55 -1.17 -32.67 7.11
CA PRO A 55 -2.13 -33.17 8.09
C PRO A 55 -3.43 -33.66 7.42
N PRO A 56 -4.15 -34.61 8.05
CA PRO A 56 -5.41 -35.13 7.52
C PRO A 56 -6.55 -34.09 7.57
N PRO A 57 -7.55 -34.19 6.67
CA PRO A 57 -8.71 -33.30 6.68
C PRO A 57 -9.62 -33.54 7.91
N PRO A 58 -10.41 -32.52 8.32
CA PRO A 58 -11.35 -32.68 9.43
C PRO A 58 -12.47 -33.68 9.10
N PRO A 59 -13.05 -34.36 10.11
CA PRO A 59 -14.11 -35.35 9.91
C PRO A 59 -15.40 -34.69 9.40
N ALA A 60 -16.09 -35.36 8.47
CA ALA A 60 -17.36 -34.90 7.94
C ALA A 60 -18.46 -34.93 9.00
N GLY A 61 -19.09 -33.79 9.27
CA GLY A 61 -20.20 -33.68 10.22
C GLY A 61 -21.46 -34.39 9.72
N GLY A 62 -21.90 -35.43 10.44
CA GLY A 62 -23.22 -36.03 10.24
C GLY A 62 -24.35 -35.10 10.72
N PRO A 63 -25.56 -35.22 10.16
CA PRO A 63 -26.68 -34.34 10.50
C PRO A 63 -27.23 -34.61 11.91
N LEU A 64 -27.52 -33.54 12.66
CA LEU A 64 -28.22 -33.61 13.93
C LEU A 64 -29.74 -33.82 13.72
N PRO A 65 -30.41 -34.62 14.57
CA PRO A 65 -31.86 -34.78 14.51
C PRO A 65 -32.59 -33.58 15.11
N VAL A 66 -33.75 -33.22 14.53
CA VAL A 66 -34.67 -32.21 15.08
C VAL A 66 -35.99 -32.89 15.43
N THR A 67 -36.43 -32.76 16.67
CA THR A 67 -37.75 -33.18 17.16
C THR A 67 -38.67 -31.96 17.34
N GLY A 68 -39.97 -32.14 17.15
CA GLY A 68 -40.99 -31.09 17.32
C GLY A 68 -41.42 -30.90 18.79
N SER A 69 -42.49 -30.16 19.12
CA SER A 69 -43.46 -29.45 18.28
C SER A 69 -44.34 -28.52 19.14
N GLY A 70 -44.77 -27.35 18.65
CA GLY A 70 -45.67 -26.43 19.35
C GLY A 70 -46.30 -25.36 18.42
N PRO A 71 -47.52 -24.83 18.70
CA PRO A 71 -48.44 -24.42 17.62
C PRO A 71 -48.49 -22.92 17.24
N SER A 72 -49.32 -22.64 16.23
CA SER A 72 -49.23 -21.53 15.27
C SER A 72 -50.11 -20.29 15.51
N ARG A 73 -49.75 -19.17 14.84
CA ARG A 73 -50.59 -18.07 14.28
C ARG A 73 -49.64 -17.05 13.60
N GLY A 74 -49.77 -16.60 12.34
CA GLY A 74 -50.61 -17.05 11.21
C GLY A 74 -50.57 -16.06 10.01
N ARG A 75 -50.93 -16.52 8.79
CA ARG A 75 -51.04 -15.79 7.48
C ARG A 75 -49.75 -15.27 6.82
N PRO A 76 -49.74 -15.04 5.48
CA PRO A 76 -50.39 -15.78 4.38
C PRO A 76 -49.38 -16.28 3.32
N ALA A 77 -49.80 -17.12 2.36
CA ALA A 77 -48.90 -17.79 1.42
C ALA A 77 -48.97 -17.25 -0.03
N VAL A 78 -47.83 -17.30 -0.74
CA VAL A 78 -47.68 -17.13 -2.19
C VAL A 78 -46.71 -18.23 -2.69
N PRO A 79 -46.98 -18.94 -3.80
CA PRO A 79 -46.32 -20.23 -4.08
C PRO A 79 -44.93 -20.11 -4.74
N SER A 80 -43.95 -20.83 -4.19
CA SER A 80 -42.64 -21.04 -4.79
C SER A 80 -42.69 -22.09 -5.92
N ARG A 81 -42.30 -21.72 -7.15
CA ARG A 81 -42.08 -22.70 -8.23
C ARG A 81 -40.85 -23.56 -7.95
N ALA A 82 -40.96 -24.87 -8.15
CA ALA A 82 -39.87 -25.81 -7.92
C ALA A 82 -38.72 -25.66 -8.92
N ALA A 83 -37.49 -25.62 -8.43
CA ALA A 83 -36.30 -25.69 -9.27
C ALA A 83 -36.13 -27.12 -9.83
N ARG A 84 -36.18 -27.28 -11.16
CA ARG A 84 -35.79 -28.53 -11.81
C ARG A 84 -34.28 -28.54 -12.06
N ALA A 85 -33.58 -29.51 -11.46
CA ALA A 85 -32.19 -29.79 -11.82
C ALA A 85 -32.12 -30.25 -13.29
N PHE A 86 -31.12 -29.74 -14.03
CA PHE A 86 -30.88 -30.10 -15.42
C PHE A 86 -29.61 -30.94 -15.52
N ALA A 87 -29.75 -32.21 -15.89
CA ALA A 87 -28.61 -33.08 -16.18
C ALA A 87 -28.09 -32.86 -17.62
N PRO A 88 -26.79 -32.96 -17.88
CA PRO A 88 -26.22 -32.66 -19.20
C PRO A 88 -26.55 -33.75 -20.23
N ARG A 89 -26.96 -33.34 -21.43
CA ARG A 89 -26.95 -34.18 -22.64
C ARG A 89 -25.98 -33.60 -23.66
N LYS A 90 -25.28 -34.48 -24.38
CA LYS A 90 -24.28 -34.12 -25.39
C LYS A 90 -24.95 -33.62 -26.68
N GLY A 91 -24.29 -32.71 -27.39
CA GLY A 91 -24.54 -32.42 -28.80
C GLY A 91 -25.77 -31.55 -29.08
N GLY A 92 -25.58 -30.23 -29.03
CA GLY A 92 -26.57 -29.25 -29.47
C GLY A 92 -25.94 -27.87 -29.59
N MET A 93 -26.02 -27.26 -30.77
CA MET A 93 -25.55 -25.88 -31.00
C MET A 93 -26.56 -24.92 -30.37
N VAL A 94 -26.15 -24.17 -29.35
CA VAL A 94 -27.06 -23.31 -28.58
C VAL A 94 -27.43 -22.09 -29.41
N SER A 95 -28.68 -22.05 -29.88
CA SER A 95 -29.28 -20.82 -30.40
C SER A 95 -29.42 -19.82 -29.26
N TRP A 96 -28.88 -18.62 -29.44
CA TRP A 96 -29.21 -17.48 -28.59
C TRP A 96 -30.70 -17.14 -28.76
N ALA A 97 -31.31 -16.59 -27.70
CA ALA A 97 -32.75 -16.38 -27.64
C ALA A 97 -33.24 -15.32 -28.65
N SER A 98 -34.51 -15.42 -29.04
CA SER A 98 -35.21 -14.45 -29.89
C SER A 98 -35.29 -13.07 -29.25
N ARG A 99 -35.37 -12.04 -30.10
CA ARG A 99 -35.07 -10.63 -29.77
C ARG A 99 -36.16 -9.91 -28.94
N GLU A 100 -37.10 -10.64 -28.35
CA GLU A 100 -38.39 -10.13 -27.87
C GLU A 100 -38.53 -10.12 -26.33
N ASP A 101 -37.75 -10.92 -25.60
CA ASP A 101 -37.83 -11.02 -24.13
C ASP A 101 -37.11 -9.89 -23.34
N LEU A 102 -36.52 -8.91 -24.04
CA LEU A 102 -35.65 -7.86 -23.44
C LEU A 102 -36.29 -6.46 -23.36
N ASN A 103 -37.58 -6.36 -22.99
CA ASN A 103 -38.28 -5.07 -22.90
C ASN A 103 -39.04 -4.86 -21.57
N VAL A 104 -38.29 -4.84 -20.46
CA VAL A 104 -38.82 -4.57 -19.10
C VAL A 104 -38.85 -3.07 -18.75
N PHE A 105 -38.12 -2.23 -19.52
CA PHE A 105 -38.11 -0.77 -19.37
C PHE A 105 -38.47 -0.12 -20.70
N GLY A 106 -39.60 0.58 -20.75
CA GLY A 106 -40.25 1.07 -21.98
C GLY A 106 -39.55 2.21 -22.71
N ALA A 107 -38.28 2.02 -23.11
CA ALA A 107 -37.58 2.91 -24.02
C ALA A 107 -38.02 2.61 -25.47
N ARG A 108 -38.39 3.66 -26.23
CA ARG A 108 -38.59 3.54 -27.68
C ARG A 108 -37.23 3.25 -28.35
N PRO A 109 -37.15 2.32 -29.32
CA PRO A 109 -35.93 2.14 -30.10
C PRO A 109 -35.63 3.42 -30.88
N VAL A 110 -34.41 3.94 -30.70
CA VAL A 110 -33.91 5.06 -31.50
C VAL A 110 -33.67 4.56 -32.93
N GLY A 111 -34.00 5.37 -33.94
CA GLY A 111 -33.80 5.02 -35.34
C GLY A 111 -32.33 4.76 -35.68
N PRO A 112 -32.04 4.04 -36.78
CA PRO A 112 -30.66 3.78 -37.20
C PRO A 112 -29.90 5.10 -37.40
N CYS A 113 -28.71 5.19 -36.84
CA CYS A 113 -27.81 6.32 -37.06
C CYS A 113 -27.42 6.36 -38.55
N GLY A 114 -27.39 7.56 -39.14
CA GLY A 114 -27.01 7.75 -40.53
C GLY A 114 -25.55 7.38 -40.82
N GLU A 115 -25.23 7.21 -42.10
CA GLU A 115 -23.92 6.75 -42.57
C GLU A 115 -22.80 7.77 -42.26
N GLY A 116 -22.14 7.58 -41.13
CA GLY A 116 -20.94 8.31 -40.71
C GLY A 116 -20.12 7.46 -39.75
N ASP A 117 -18.79 7.46 -39.93
CA ASP A 117 -17.86 6.70 -39.10
C ASP A 117 -17.98 7.11 -37.61
N PRO A 118 -18.47 6.22 -36.72
CA PRO A 118 -18.66 6.55 -35.30
C PRO A 118 -17.34 6.72 -34.53
N MET A 119 -16.18 6.50 -35.16
CA MET A 119 -14.85 6.63 -34.59
C MET A 119 -14.02 7.78 -35.16
N ARG A 120 -14.55 8.60 -36.10
CA ARG A 120 -13.82 9.78 -36.62
C ARG A 120 -13.75 10.90 -35.58
N ARG A 121 -12.79 10.80 -34.66
CA ARG A 121 -12.43 11.85 -33.70
C ARG A 121 -12.05 13.13 -34.45
N ALA A 122 -12.65 14.26 -34.07
CA ALA A 122 -12.26 15.57 -34.57
C ALA A 122 -10.76 15.83 -34.32
N THR A 123 -10.10 16.52 -35.25
CA THR A 123 -8.66 16.82 -35.18
C THR A 123 -8.41 18.32 -35.13
N ILE A 124 -7.16 18.70 -34.83
CA ILE A 124 -6.70 20.10 -34.88
C ILE A 124 -6.92 20.72 -36.29
N LYS A 125 -6.97 19.91 -37.36
CA LYS A 125 -7.29 20.40 -38.72
C LYS A 125 -8.77 20.76 -38.86
N ASP A 126 -9.67 19.97 -38.31
CA ASP A 126 -11.12 20.23 -38.38
C ASP A 126 -11.49 21.49 -37.55
N ILE A 127 -10.86 21.68 -36.37
CA ILE A 127 -10.98 22.93 -35.59
C ILE A 127 -10.41 24.13 -36.36
N ALA A 128 -9.25 23.97 -37.01
CA ALA A 128 -8.61 25.04 -37.77
C ALA A 128 -9.50 25.53 -38.93
N ALA A 129 -10.13 24.60 -39.64
CA ALA A 129 -11.12 24.91 -40.67
C ALA A 129 -12.35 25.65 -40.09
N LEU A 130 -12.95 25.12 -39.02
CA LEU A 130 -14.16 25.70 -38.42
C LEU A 130 -13.92 27.07 -37.75
N ALA A 131 -12.76 27.28 -37.13
CA ALA A 131 -12.40 28.55 -36.48
C ALA A 131 -11.81 29.60 -37.45
N GLY A 132 -11.52 29.23 -38.70
CA GLY A 132 -10.93 30.11 -39.72
C GLY A 132 -9.52 30.59 -39.36
N VAL A 133 -8.66 29.69 -38.83
CA VAL A 133 -7.28 30.00 -38.42
C VAL A 133 -6.32 28.85 -38.73
N SER A 134 -5.01 29.09 -38.69
CA SER A 134 -4.02 28.03 -38.91
C SER A 134 -4.02 26.99 -37.78
N THR A 135 -3.62 25.74 -38.09
CA THR A 135 -3.43 24.67 -37.10
C THR A 135 -2.42 25.04 -36.01
N ALA A 136 -1.40 25.85 -36.33
CA ALA A 136 -0.47 26.41 -35.37
C ALA A 136 -1.17 27.40 -34.41
N THR A 137 -2.09 28.22 -34.91
CA THR A 137 -2.92 29.12 -34.08
C THR A 137 -3.86 28.33 -33.17
N VAL A 138 -4.50 27.27 -33.67
CA VAL A 138 -5.31 26.35 -32.84
C VAL A 138 -4.46 25.74 -31.72
N SER A 139 -3.28 25.21 -32.04
CA SER A 139 -2.38 24.62 -31.05
C SER A 139 -1.96 25.63 -29.97
N LYS A 140 -1.59 26.85 -30.37
CA LYS A 140 -1.25 27.94 -29.42
C LYS A 140 -2.44 28.36 -28.54
N ALA A 141 -3.64 28.47 -29.12
CA ALA A 141 -4.87 28.80 -28.41
C ALA A 141 -5.26 27.75 -27.37
N LEU A 142 -5.27 26.46 -27.74
CA LEU A 142 -5.58 25.34 -26.85
C LEU A 142 -4.50 25.10 -25.77
N ASN A 143 -3.27 25.58 -26.00
CA ASN A 143 -2.19 25.55 -25.01
C ASN A 143 -2.03 26.88 -24.22
N ASN A 144 -3.02 27.79 -24.29
CA ASN A 144 -3.02 29.09 -23.60
C ASN A 144 -1.73 29.91 -23.79
N LYS A 145 -1.11 29.85 -24.98
CA LYS A 145 0.05 30.70 -25.28
C LYS A 145 -0.36 32.18 -25.42
N PRO A 146 0.51 33.13 -25.01
CA PRO A 146 0.18 34.56 -24.97
C PRO A 146 0.17 35.23 -26.34
N ASP A 147 0.72 34.58 -27.37
CA ASP A 147 0.81 35.05 -28.75
C ASP A 147 -0.47 34.82 -29.57
N VAL A 148 -1.61 34.65 -28.90
CA VAL A 148 -2.94 34.55 -29.48
C VAL A 148 -3.90 35.47 -28.73
N SER A 149 -4.60 36.35 -29.47
CA SER A 149 -5.59 37.26 -28.89
C SER A 149 -6.78 36.52 -28.30
N GLU A 150 -7.40 37.07 -27.26
CA GLU A 150 -8.49 36.40 -26.53
C GLU A 150 -9.69 36.13 -27.43
N ALA A 151 -10.05 37.06 -28.31
CA ALA A 151 -11.10 36.87 -29.33
C ALA A 151 -10.79 35.71 -30.30
N THR A 152 -9.51 35.39 -30.55
CA THR A 152 -9.11 34.22 -31.35
C THR A 152 -9.10 32.94 -30.51
N ARG A 153 -8.66 33.02 -29.25
CA ARG A 153 -8.72 31.90 -28.29
C ARG A 153 -10.18 31.45 -28.06
N ALA A 154 -11.10 32.40 -27.90
CA ALA A 154 -12.54 32.15 -27.76
C ALA A 154 -13.11 31.41 -28.99
N ARG A 155 -12.88 31.92 -30.22
CA ARG A 155 -13.32 31.26 -31.46
C ARG A 155 -12.81 29.82 -31.59
N VAL A 156 -11.55 29.55 -31.22
CA VAL A 156 -10.98 28.20 -31.21
C VAL A 156 -11.68 27.30 -30.18
N TRP A 157 -11.99 27.80 -28.98
CA TRP A 157 -12.69 27.03 -27.94
C TRP A 157 -14.19 26.83 -28.22
N GLU A 158 -14.85 27.71 -28.97
CA GLU A 158 -16.20 27.45 -29.52
C GLU A 158 -16.15 26.36 -30.59
N ALA A 159 -15.26 26.48 -31.58
CA ALA A 159 -15.09 25.48 -32.63
C ALA A 159 -14.70 24.10 -32.06
N ALA A 160 -13.85 24.05 -31.03
CA ALA A 160 -13.51 22.82 -30.33
C ALA A 160 -14.73 22.18 -29.63
N ARG A 161 -15.57 22.98 -28.96
CA ARG A 161 -16.81 22.49 -28.33
C ARG A 161 -17.82 21.99 -29.36
N ALA A 162 -18.03 22.73 -30.44
CA ALA A 162 -18.95 22.37 -31.52
C ALA A 162 -18.59 21.04 -32.21
N LEU A 163 -17.29 20.71 -32.29
CA LEU A 163 -16.79 19.45 -32.85
C LEU A 163 -16.65 18.32 -31.82
N ASN A 164 -17.09 18.51 -30.57
CA ASN A 164 -16.80 17.63 -29.43
C ASN A 164 -15.31 17.23 -29.34
N TYR A 165 -14.42 18.20 -29.63
CA TYR A 165 -12.98 17.95 -29.69
C TYR A 165 -12.40 17.74 -28.29
N GLN A 166 -12.04 16.50 -27.99
CA GLN A 166 -11.22 16.17 -26.84
C GLN A 166 -9.72 16.25 -27.22
N PRO A 167 -8.92 17.09 -26.55
CA PRO A 167 -7.49 17.17 -26.81
C PRO A 167 -6.81 15.83 -26.46
N ASN A 168 -6.37 15.10 -27.48
CA ASN A 168 -5.71 13.79 -27.32
C ASN A 168 -4.51 13.90 -26.35
N SER A 169 -4.64 13.30 -25.17
CA SER A 169 -3.65 13.35 -24.09
C SER A 169 -2.28 12.83 -24.54
N LEU A 170 -2.25 11.71 -25.27
CA LEU A 170 -1.03 11.11 -25.83
C LEU A 170 -0.35 12.08 -26.81
N ALA A 171 -1.11 12.74 -27.68
CA ALA A 171 -0.57 13.73 -28.62
C ALA A 171 -0.05 15.00 -27.92
N ARG A 172 -0.69 15.45 -26.84
CA ARG A 172 -0.14 16.51 -25.99
C ARG A 172 1.15 16.06 -25.30
N GLY A 173 1.19 14.82 -24.82
CA GLY A 173 2.33 14.27 -24.08
C GLY A 173 3.57 14.10 -24.94
N LEU A 174 3.42 13.65 -26.19
CA LEU A 174 4.52 13.63 -27.17
C LEU A 174 5.11 15.03 -27.44
N VAL A 175 4.28 16.09 -27.42
CA VAL A 175 4.73 17.48 -27.63
C VAL A 175 5.30 18.13 -26.36
N ARG A 176 4.92 17.64 -25.17
CA ARG A 176 5.37 18.19 -23.87
C ARG A 176 6.43 17.33 -23.16
N GLN A 177 6.75 16.14 -23.68
CA GLN A 177 7.53 15.09 -23.02
C GLN A 177 7.03 14.73 -21.60
N ARG A 178 5.71 14.82 -21.39
CA ARG A 178 5.01 14.50 -20.13
C ARG A 178 3.66 13.87 -20.44
N SER A 179 3.43 12.63 -20.03
CA SER A 179 2.18 11.90 -20.28
C SER A 179 0.99 12.42 -19.47
N GLY A 180 1.25 13.10 -18.35
CA GLY A 180 0.24 13.47 -17.36
C GLY A 180 -0.24 12.27 -16.54
N THR A 181 0.56 11.21 -16.44
CA THR A 181 0.16 9.92 -15.85
C THR A 181 1.16 9.43 -14.81
N VAL A 182 0.69 8.95 -13.67
CA VAL A 182 1.47 8.29 -12.61
C VAL A 182 0.94 6.89 -12.32
N GLY A 183 1.81 5.98 -11.86
CA GLY A 183 1.41 4.65 -11.40
C GLY A 183 1.06 4.62 -9.91
N LEU A 184 0.07 3.81 -9.54
CA LEU A 184 -0.13 3.34 -8.16
C LEU A 184 -0.03 1.82 -8.17
N PHE A 185 1.02 1.28 -7.56
CA PHE A 185 1.21 -0.14 -7.34
C PHE A 185 0.62 -0.50 -5.97
N PHE A 186 -0.53 -1.17 -6.00
CA PHE A 186 -1.21 -1.67 -4.81
C PHE A 186 -0.95 -3.17 -4.68
N LEU A 187 -0.08 -3.54 -3.74
CA LEU A 187 0.57 -4.84 -3.67
C LEU A 187 0.06 -5.68 -2.50
N ASP A 188 -1.26 -5.70 -2.29
CA ASP A 188 -1.84 -6.54 -1.25
C ASP A 188 -1.77 -8.02 -1.65
N ARG A 189 -1.04 -8.80 -0.84
CA ARG A 189 -0.86 -10.25 -0.99
C ARG A 189 -1.51 -11.05 0.15
N ASP A 190 -1.72 -10.41 1.30
CA ASP A 190 -2.01 -11.10 2.57
C ASP A 190 -3.28 -10.57 3.28
N THR A 191 -3.83 -9.41 2.87
CA THR A 191 -5.09 -8.84 3.40
C THR A 191 -6.23 -8.90 2.36
N GLN A 192 -7.40 -8.32 2.64
CA GLN A 192 -8.60 -8.43 1.79
C GLN A 192 -8.62 -7.47 0.57
N GLY A 193 -7.46 -7.07 0.08
CA GLY A 193 -7.31 -6.14 -1.04
C GLY A 193 -7.92 -4.77 -0.75
N PHE A 194 -8.63 -4.22 -1.73
CA PHE A 194 -9.34 -2.94 -1.61
C PHE A 194 -10.46 -2.94 -0.54
N SER A 195 -10.78 -4.09 0.05
CA SER A 195 -11.72 -4.20 1.18
C SER A 195 -11.10 -3.73 2.51
N HIS A 196 -9.78 -3.54 2.59
CA HIS A 196 -9.11 -3.07 3.81
C HIS A 196 -9.36 -1.57 4.03
N PRO A 197 -10.05 -1.12 5.11
CA PRO A 197 -10.50 0.26 5.25
C PRO A 197 -9.38 1.31 5.21
N PHE A 198 -8.21 0.97 5.79
CA PHE A 198 -7.01 1.82 5.72
C PHE A 198 -6.64 2.21 4.28
N ALA A 199 -6.55 1.23 3.37
CA ALA A 199 -6.10 1.45 2.01
C ALA A 199 -7.05 2.36 1.22
N ALA A 200 -8.36 2.20 1.40
CA ALA A 200 -9.37 3.02 0.71
C ALA A 200 -9.18 4.52 0.98
N GLN A 201 -9.04 4.92 2.25
CA GLN A 201 -8.84 6.33 2.65
C GLN A 201 -7.53 6.93 2.11
N VAL A 202 -6.45 6.14 2.14
CA VAL A 202 -5.14 6.57 1.61
C VAL A 202 -5.20 6.72 0.07
N ILE A 203 -5.89 5.82 -0.63
CA ILE A 203 -6.08 5.91 -2.09
C ILE A 203 -6.95 7.12 -2.45
N SER A 204 -8.02 7.43 -1.70
CA SER A 204 -8.82 8.63 -1.91
C SER A 204 -7.97 9.92 -1.83
N GLY A 205 -7.20 10.09 -0.76
CA GLY A 205 -6.35 11.28 -0.58
C GLY A 205 -5.27 11.44 -1.65
N LEU A 206 -4.75 10.31 -2.16
CA LEU A 206 -3.85 10.29 -3.31
C LEU A 206 -4.56 10.77 -4.59
N LEU A 207 -5.70 10.16 -4.93
CA LEU A 207 -6.42 10.42 -6.18
C LEU A 207 -6.94 11.86 -6.26
N ASP A 208 -7.47 12.42 -5.17
CA ASP A 208 -7.95 13.81 -5.14
C ASP A 208 -6.80 14.81 -5.39
N THR A 209 -5.63 14.55 -4.81
CA THR A 209 -4.45 15.41 -4.96
C THR A 209 -3.82 15.33 -6.36
N LEU A 210 -3.83 14.14 -6.99
CA LEU A 210 -3.39 13.97 -8.37
C LEU A 210 -4.38 14.63 -9.36
N THR A 211 -5.68 14.40 -9.16
CA THR A 211 -6.74 14.92 -10.04
C THR A 211 -6.81 16.44 -10.03
N THR A 212 -6.71 17.07 -8.85
CA THR A 212 -6.66 18.54 -8.72
C THR A 212 -5.42 19.18 -9.37
N ARG A 213 -4.37 18.39 -9.64
CA ARG A 213 -3.17 18.80 -10.38
C ARG A 213 -3.17 18.37 -11.85
N GLY A 214 -4.27 17.76 -12.33
CA GLY A 214 -4.44 17.33 -13.72
C GLY A 214 -3.68 16.07 -14.11
N TYR A 215 -3.23 15.28 -13.12
CA TYR A 215 -2.58 13.99 -13.33
C TYR A 215 -3.60 12.84 -13.26
N HIS A 216 -3.45 11.87 -14.16
CA HIS A 216 -4.17 10.61 -14.14
C HIS A 216 -3.38 9.55 -13.35
N CYS A 217 -4.08 8.72 -12.58
CA CYS A 217 -3.48 7.60 -11.86
C CYS A 217 -3.84 6.28 -12.54
N LEU A 218 -2.84 5.47 -12.90
CA LEU A 218 -3.01 4.09 -13.34
C LEU A 218 -2.80 3.14 -12.16
N LEU A 219 -3.87 2.44 -11.77
CA LEU A 219 -3.85 1.44 -10.71
C LEU A 219 -3.30 0.11 -11.24
N PHE A 220 -2.12 -0.28 -10.76
CA PHE A 220 -1.49 -1.56 -11.03
C PHE A 220 -1.71 -2.50 -9.84
N SER A 221 -2.77 -3.29 -9.93
CA SER A 221 -2.94 -4.51 -9.12
C SER A 221 -2.14 -5.64 -9.77
N THR A 222 -0.84 -5.72 -9.49
CA THR A 222 -0.03 -6.89 -9.91
C THR A 222 -0.37 -8.05 -8.97
N PRO A 223 -0.98 -9.16 -9.45
CA PRO A 223 -1.26 -10.31 -8.59
C PRO A 223 0.06 -10.88 -8.10
N GLY A 224 0.34 -10.75 -6.81
CA GLY A 224 1.60 -11.13 -6.17
C GLY A 224 1.76 -12.65 -6.00
N ASN A 225 1.47 -13.42 -7.05
CA ASN A 225 1.41 -14.88 -7.03
C ASN A 225 2.82 -15.50 -7.04
N PRO A 226 3.24 -16.23 -5.98
CA PRO A 226 4.50 -16.96 -5.98
C PRO A 226 4.48 -18.19 -6.91
N ALA A 227 3.31 -18.63 -7.38
CA ALA A 227 3.13 -19.83 -8.19
C ALA A 227 3.30 -19.62 -9.71
N THR A 228 3.85 -18.49 -10.15
CA THR A 228 4.36 -18.29 -11.53
C THR A 228 5.77 -17.65 -11.53
N PRO A 229 6.82 -18.31 -10.98
CA PRO A 229 8.19 -17.77 -10.96
C PRO A 229 8.78 -17.43 -12.33
N GLU A 230 8.33 -18.11 -13.39
CA GLU A 230 8.77 -17.94 -14.76
C GLU A 230 8.50 -16.55 -15.36
N HIS A 231 7.55 -15.79 -14.81
CA HIS A 231 7.14 -14.46 -15.32
C HIS A 231 7.00 -13.41 -14.20
N PRO A 232 8.13 -12.96 -13.59
CA PRO A 232 8.09 -11.86 -12.63
C PRO A 232 7.66 -10.56 -13.34
N VAL A 233 6.59 -9.95 -12.85
CA VAL A 233 6.06 -8.70 -13.41
C VAL A 233 6.96 -7.53 -13.00
N SER A 234 7.89 -7.18 -13.89
CA SER A 234 8.79 -6.03 -13.71
C SER A 234 8.02 -4.73 -13.61
N TYR A 235 8.13 -4.06 -12.46
CA TYR A 235 7.42 -2.82 -12.16
C TYR A 235 7.91 -1.67 -13.04
N LEU A 236 9.22 -1.63 -13.34
CA LEU A 236 9.80 -0.64 -14.25
C LEU A 236 9.39 -0.88 -15.70
N ASN A 237 9.18 -2.13 -16.12
CA ASN A 237 8.65 -2.41 -17.46
C ASN A 237 7.17 -2.02 -17.59
N LEU A 238 6.36 -2.17 -16.54
CA LEU A 238 5.02 -1.56 -16.50
C LEU A 238 5.09 -0.03 -16.57
N CYS A 239 5.95 0.61 -15.77
CA CYS A 239 6.14 2.07 -15.83
C CYS A 239 6.53 2.56 -17.24
N ARG A 240 7.46 1.85 -17.90
CA ARG A 240 7.90 2.13 -19.28
C ARG A 240 6.78 1.89 -20.30
N GLN A 241 6.09 0.76 -20.23
CA GLN A 241 5.00 0.39 -21.15
C GLN A 241 3.86 1.39 -21.13
N TRP A 242 3.47 1.85 -19.94
CA TRP A 242 2.37 2.79 -19.72
C TRP A 242 2.80 4.25 -19.67
N GLN A 243 4.09 4.53 -19.91
CA GLN A 243 4.69 5.87 -19.96
C GLN A 243 4.37 6.72 -18.73
N VAL A 244 4.41 6.13 -17.53
CA VAL A 244 4.16 6.87 -16.28
C VAL A 244 5.37 7.72 -15.92
N GLU A 245 5.15 8.96 -15.47
CA GLU A 245 6.24 9.89 -15.14
C GLU A 245 6.90 9.55 -13.79
N GLY A 246 6.16 8.86 -12.91
CA GLY A 246 6.59 8.41 -11.59
C GLY A 246 5.53 7.48 -10.97
N ALA A 247 5.82 6.90 -9.80
CA ALA A 247 4.96 5.88 -9.20
C ALA A 247 4.89 5.93 -7.67
N VAL A 248 3.73 5.52 -7.13
CA VAL A 248 3.48 5.29 -5.71
C VAL A 248 3.37 3.79 -5.44
N PHE A 249 3.99 3.30 -4.36
CA PHE A 249 3.94 1.92 -3.90
C PHE A 249 3.25 1.80 -2.54
N MET A 250 2.33 0.84 -2.41
CA MET A 250 1.61 0.51 -1.17
C MET A 250 1.53 -1.00 -1.01
N GLY A 251 1.71 -1.52 0.21
CA GLY A 251 1.66 -2.97 0.50
C GLY A 251 2.90 -3.77 0.12
N LEU A 252 3.96 -3.12 -0.40
CA LEU A 252 5.19 -3.80 -0.78
C LEU A 252 5.86 -4.50 0.42
N GLN A 253 6.42 -5.70 0.22
CA GLN A 253 7.01 -6.47 1.32
C GLN A 253 8.54 -6.37 1.34
N LEU A 254 9.11 -6.41 2.53
CA LEU A 254 10.54 -6.59 2.73
C LEU A 254 10.97 -7.96 2.17
N GLY A 255 12.07 -7.96 1.41
CA GLY A 255 12.52 -9.13 0.65
C GLY A 255 11.60 -9.51 -0.50
N ASP A 256 10.79 -8.58 -1.03
CA ASP A 256 10.21 -8.72 -2.37
C ASP A 256 11.27 -8.36 -3.43
N PRO A 257 11.52 -9.20 -4.46
CA PRO A 257 12.47 -8.90 -5.54
C PRO A 257 12.23 -7.56 -6.26
N ALA A 258 11.02 -7.01 -6.16
CA ALA A 258 10.71 -5.63 -6.57
C ALA A 258 11.72 -4.60 -6.02
N LEU A 259 12.18 -4.77 -4.78
CA LEU A 259 13.08 -3.81 -4.12
C LEU A 259 14.43 -3.70 -4.84
N GLU A 260 14.95 -4.81 -5.38
CA GLU A 260 16.20 -4.83 -6.15
C GLU A 260 16.03 -4.17 -7.53
N GLU A 261 14.87 -4.39 -8.17
CA GLU A 261 14.52 -3.73 -9.43
C GLU A 261 14.37 -2.20 -9.24
N LEU A 262 13.65 -1.79 -8.20
CA LEU A 262 13.38 -0.38 -7.91
C LEU A 262 14.63 0.37 -7.43
N ALA A 263 15.63 -0.31 -6.86
CA ALA A 263 16.91 0.31 -6.46
C ALA A 263 17.62 1.02 -7.63
N GLN A 264 17.43 0.52 -8.86
CA GLN A 264 18.05 1.06 -10.08
C GLN A 264 17.12 2.08 -10.80
N CYS A 265 16.07 2.56 -10.14
CA CYS A 265 15.08 3.45 -10.75
C CYS A 265 15.46 4.93 -10.63
N GLU A 266 15.49 5.62 -11.78
CA GLU A 266 15.62 7.09 -11.85
C GLU A 266 14.28 7.84 -11.90
N LEU A 267 13.14 7.15 -11.99
CA LEU A 267 11.83 7.80 -11.89
C LEU A 267 11.59 8.29 -10.46
N PRO A 268 10.85 9.41 -10.25
CA PRO A 268 10.29 9.74 -8.95
C PRO A 268 9.47 8.58 -8.39
N LEU A 269 9.92 8.02 -7.26
CA LEU A 269 9.19 7.00 -6.53
C LEU A 269 8.71 7.56 -5.20
N VAL A 270 7.50 7.18 -4.82
CA VAL A 270 7.00 7.37 -3.46
C VAL A 270 6.55 6.02 -2.93
N SER A 271 6.77 5.77 -1.65
CA SER A 271 6.22 4.59 -0.98
C SER A 271 5.49 4.99 0.29
N ILE A 272 4.44 4.23 0.58
CA ILE A 272 3.69 4.36 1.81
C ILE A 272 4.11 3.20 2.73
N ASP A 273 4.55 3.55 3.93
CA ASP A 273 4.90 2.65 5.04
C ASP A 273 6.05 1.64 4.82
N VAL A 274 6.74 1.67 3.68
CA VAL A 274 7.83 0.73 3.33
C VAL A 274 8.98 1.48 2.64
N PRO A 275 10.22 1.49 3.16
CA PRO A 275 11.32 2.18 2.50
C PRO A 275 11.71 1.51 1.18
N LEU A 276 11.87 2.31 0.11
CA LEU A 276 12.43 1.84 -1.17
C LEU A 276 13.93 2.16 -1.23
N PRO A 277 14.79 1.23 -1.69
CA PRO A 277 16.24 1.46 -1.82
C PRO A 277 16.63 2.27 -3.08
N ALA A 278 15.76 3.15 -3.57
CA ALA A 278 15.94 3.91 -4.82
C ALA A 278 16.46 5.33 -4.55
N PRO A 279 17.32 5.89 -5.43
CA PRO A 279 17.95 7.20 -5.22
C PRO A 279 16.97 8.39 -5.24
N ARG A 280 15.77 8.22 -5.79
CA ARG A 280 14.70 9.24 -5.87
C ARG A 280 13.41 8.76 -5.22
N ALA A 281 13.53 8.04 -4.10
CA ALA A 281 12.40 7.60 -3.28
C ALA A 281 12.08 8.58 -2.13
N THR A 282 10.78 8.84 -1.93
CA THR A 282 10.24 9.40 -0.68
C THR A 282 9.43 8.34 0.06
N LEU A 283 9.77 8.06 1.32
CA LEU A 283 8.94 7.29 2.25
C LEU A 283 7.93 8.21 2.95
N VAL A 284 6.63 7.95 2.76
CA VAL A 284 5.53 8.57 3.52
C VAL A 284 5.02 7.55 4.54
N THR A 285 4.97 7.92 5.82
CA THR A 285 4.59 7.02 6.92
C THR A 285 4.28 7.85 8.18
N ILE A 286 3.92 7.21 9.29
CA ILE A 286 3.89 7.84 10.61
C ILE A 286 5.13 7.46 11.44
N ASP A 287 5.21 7.95 12.69
CA ASP A 287 6.18 7.43 13.67
C ASP A 287 5.63 6.16 14.35
N ASN A 288 5.61 5.07 13.58
CA ASN A 288 5.09 3.76 13.99
C ASN A 288 5.70 3.25 15.32
N ARG A 289 6.95 3.60 15.59
CA ARG A 289 7.67 3.25 16.82
C ARG A 289 7.18 4.07 18.00
N ARG A 290 7.19 5.40 17.89
CA ARG A 290 6.70 6.28 18.98
C ARG A 290 5.22 6.10 19.28
N ALA A 291 4.42 5.76 18.28
CA ALA A 291 3.02 5.39 18.46
C ALA A 291 2.84 4.17 19.39
N MET A 292 3.63 3.10 19.17
CA MET A 292 3.61 1.93 20.05
C MET A 292 4.23 2.21 21.42
N GLU A 293 5.25 3.07 21.51
CA GLU A 293 5.77 3.52 22.82
C GLU A 293 4.69 4.27 23.63
N GLU A 294 3.90 5.14 23.00
CA GLU A 294 2.81 5.88 23.66
C GLU A 294 1.66 4.94 24.10
N ALA A 295 1.28 3.99 23.24
CA ALA A 295 0.27 2.98 23.58
C ALA A 295 0.70 2.11 24.79
N VAL A 296 1.98 1.73 24.88
CA VAL A 296 2.51 1.01 26.04
C VAL A 296 2.58 1.91 27.27
N ALA A 297 3.03 3.16 27.14
CA ALA A 297 3.09 4.11 28.25
C ALA A 297 1.70 4.40 28.84
N TYR A 298 0.66 4.49 28.00
CA TYR A 298 -0.73 4.63 28.44
C TYR A 298 -1.20 3.43 29.27
N LEU A 299 -1.02 2.20 28.78
CA LEU A 299 -1.40 0.99 29.51
C LEU A 299 -0.59 0.80 30.80
N ALA A 300 0.70 1.12 30.78
CA ALA A 300 1.56 1.09 31.97
C ALA A 300 1.09 2.12 33.03
N GLY A 301 0.63 3.30 32.59
CA GLY A 301 0.04 4.35 33.43
C GLY A 301 -1.32 3.99 34.03
N LEU A 302 -2.12 3.18 33.33
CA LEU A 302 -3.33 2.54 33.88
C LEU A 302 -3.01 1.42 34.91
N GLY A 303 -1.74 1.11 35.14
CA GLY A 303 -1.29 0.12 36.12
C GLY A 303 -1.07 -1.28 35.56
N HIS A 304 -1.26 -1.52 34.26
CA HIS A 304 -0.99 -2.83 33.66
C HIS A 304 0.49 -3.22 33.80
N ARG A 305 0.74 -4.50 34.11
CA ARG A 305 2.08 -5.09 34.21
C ARG A 305 2.28 -6.34 33.34
N ARG A 306 1.20 -6.89 32.79
CA ARG A 306 1.22 -8.00 31.83
C ARG A 306 0.61 -7.51 30.51
N LEU A 307 1.47 -7.19 29.54
CA LEU A 307 1.12 -6.68 28.23
C LEU A 307 1.50 -7.70 27.16
N ALA A 308 0.58 -8.03 26.26
CA ALA A 308 0.88 -8.80 25.05
C ALA A 308 0.75 -7.93 23.80
N PHE A 309 1.41 -8.34 22.72
CA PHE A 309 1.39 -7.68 21.43
C PHE A 309 1.11 -8.69 20.31
N VAL A 310 0.02 -8.48 19.59
CA VAL A 310 -0.34 -9.22 18.37
C VAL A 310 0.10 -8.39 17.17
N ASN A 311 1.26 -8.73 16.64
CA ASN A 311 1.89 -8.04 15.53
C ASN A 311 1.39 -8.54 14.17
N GLY A 312 1.58 -7.74 13.12
CA GLY A 312 1.46 -8.23 11.74
C GLY A 312 2.66 -9.06 11.30
N HIS A 313 2.64 -9.54 10.06
CA HIS A 313 3.72 -10.36 9.50
C HIS A 313 5.03 -9.56 9.42
N MET A 314 6.15 -10.20 9.74
CA MET A 314 7.47 -9.55 9.84
C MET A 314 8.07 -9.07 8.49
N ARG A 315 7.39 -9.33 7.37
CA ARG A 315 7.75 -8.78 6.06
C ARG A 315 7.15 -7.39 5.80
N ALA A 316 6.17 -6.93 6.57
CA ALA A 316 5.76 -5.53 6.55
C ALA A 316 6.73 -4.71 7.42
N PHE A 317 7.25 -3.60 6.87
CA PHE A 317 8.20 -2.75 7.59
C PHE A 317 7.58 -2.12 8.86
N VAL A 318 6.31 -1.75 8.80
CA VAL A 318 5.56 -1.27 9.97
C VAL A 318 5.47 -2.30 11.11
N SER A 319 5.41 -3.60 10.82
CA SER A 319 5.46 -4.64 11.86
C SER A 319 6.79 -4.63 12.61
N GLN A 320 7.89 -4.21 11.97
CA GLN A 320 9.21 -4.12 12.60
C GLN A 320 9.31 -2.86 13.48
N GLU A 321 8.94 -1.69 12.96
CA GLU A 321 8.90 -0.43 13.74
C GLU A 321 7.90 -0.51 14.91
N ARG A 322 6.72 -1.13 14.71
CA ARG A 322 5.71 -1.35 15.78
C ARG A 322 6.22 -2.31 16.85
N LEU A 323 6.97 -3.37 16.49
CA LEU A 323 7.60 -4.28 17.45
C LEU A 323 8.76 -3.64 18.22
N GLU A 324 9.59 -2.83 17.56
CA GLU A 324 10.64 -2.05 18.22
C GLU A 324 10.01 -1.09 19.23
N GLY A 325 8.96 -0.35 18.82
CA GLY A 325 8.23 0.57 19.68
C GLY A 325 7.57 -0.11 20.88
N PHE A 326 6.98 -1.29 20.69
CA PHE A 326 6.42 -2.08 21.80
C PHE A 326 7.50 -2.50 22.81
N ARG A 327 8.61 -3.09 22.35
CA ARG A 327 9.72 -3.52 23.22
C ARG A 327 10.41 -2.34 23.89
N SER A 328 10.63 -1.25 23.17
CA SER A 328 11.19 0.01 23.68
C SER A 328 10.30 0.65 24.74
N GLY A 329 8.99 0.76 24.48
CA GLY A 329 8.00 1.29 25.43
C GLY A 329 7.92 0.45 26.70
N ALA A 330 7.93 -0.89 26.57
CA ALA A 330 7.92 -1.79 27.71
C ALA A 330 9.18 -1.66 28.56
N ALA A 331 10.36 -1.58 27.93
CA ALA A 331 11.62 -1.34 28.64
C ALA A 331 11.64 0.00 29.38
N LYS A 332 11.16 1.09 28.74
CA LYS A 332 11.02 2.42 29.37
C LYS A 332 10.06 2.42 30.56
N ALA A 333 9.03 1.57 30.52
CA ALA A 333 8.06 1.38 31.59
C ALA A 333 8.48 0.34 32.65
N GLY A 334 9.65 -0.28 32.52
CA GLY A 334 10.15 -1.32 33.44
C GLY A 334 9.35 -2.63 33.39
N LEU A 335 8.70 -2.94 32.26
CA LEU A 335 7.81 -4.09 32.10
C LEU A 335 8.53 -5.27 31.44
N PRO A 336 8.27 -6.52 31.89
CA PRO A 336 8.76 -7.70 31.20
C PRO A 336 8.03 -7.90 29.86
N VAL A 337 8.76 -8.35 28.85
CA VAL A 337 8.21 -8.83 27.58
C VAL A 337 8.65 -10.29 27.38
N PRO A 338 7.87 -11.27 27.86
CA PRO A 338 8.03 -12.68 27.49
C PRO A 338 7.77 -12.85 25.99
N GLU A 339 8.52 -13.71 25.32
CA GLU A 339 8.38 -13.90 23.87
C GLU A 339 7.04 -14.61 23.52
N GLU A 340 6.51 -15.41 24.44
CA GLU A 340 5.17 -16.00 24.37
C GLU A 340 4.03 -14.97 24.47
N TRP A 341 4.33 -13.69 24.75
CA TRP A 341 3.39 -12.56 24.68
C TRP A 341 3.56 -11.72 23.40
N VAL A 342 4.50 -12.06 22.52
CA VAL A 342 4.69 -11.42 21.20
C VAL A 342 4.26 -12.42 20.11
N VAL A 343 3.05 -12.24 19.58
CA VAL A 343 2.48 -13.16 18.59
C VAL A 343 2.48 -12.53 17.20
N ILE A 344 3.07 -13.21 16.22
CA ILE A 344 3.04 -12.79 14.81
C ILE A 344 1.74 -13.31 14.16
N SER A 345 1.03 -12.42 13.48
CA SER A 345 -0.25 -12.65 12.81
C SER A 345 -0.22 -12.12 11.37
N ASP A 346 -1.38 -12.12 10.69
CA ASP A 346 -1.56 -11.91 9.25
C ASP A 346 -2.32 -10.60 8.90
N PHE A 347 -2.44 -9.66 9.85
CA PHE A 347 -3.32 -8.47 9.78
C PHE A 347 -4.83 -8.74 9.65
N THR A 348 -5.29 -10.00 9.59
CA THR A 348 -6.72 -10.33 9.47
C THR A 348 -7.42 -10.50 10.82
N GLU A 349 -8.74 -10.28 10.85
CA GLU A 349 -9.59 -10.58 12.02
C GLU A 349 -9.48 -12.05 12.46
N PRO A 350 -9.56 -13.07 11.57
CA PRO A 350 -9.27 -14.46 11.93
C PRO A 350 -7.89 -14.67 12.55
N GLY A 351 -6.84 -13.97 12.09
CA GLY A 351 -5.51 -14.04 12.69
C GLY A 351 -5.46 -13.46 14.09
N GLY A 352 -5.98 -12.24 14.27
CA GLY A 352 -6.12 -11.58 15.57
C GLY A 352 -6.90 -12.42 16.58
N TYR A 353 -7.99 -13.06 16.15
CA TYR A 353 -8.75 -14.02 16.96
C TYR A 353 -7.88 -15.21 17.41
N ARG A 354 -7.21 -15.90 16.47
CA ARG A 354 -6.37 -17.08 16.79
C ARG A 354 -5.23 -16.73 17.75
N ALA A 355 -4.56 -15.61 17.52
CA ALA A 355 -3.49 -15.11 18.38
C ALA A 355 -3.99 -14.81 19.81
N THR A 356 -5.11 -14.10 19.92
CA THR A 356 -5.72 -13.74 21.21
C THR A 356 -6.20 -14.98 21.97
N TRP A 357 -6.84 -15.93 21.29
CA TRP A 357 -7.29 -17.19 21.88
C TRP A 357 -6.15 -18.03 22.45
N GLY A 358 -4.94 -17.96 21.85
CA GLY A 358 -3.73 -18.53 22.42
C GLY A 358 -3.26 -17.82 23.69
N LEU A 359 -3.18 -16.48 23.65
CA LEU A 359 -2.75 -15.63 24.77
C LEU A 359 -3.65 -15.77 26.01
N LEU A 360 -4.97 -15.77 25.83
CA LEU A 360 -5.93 -15.83 26.93
C LEU A 360 -5.96 -17.18 27.67
N ARG A 361 -5.36 -18.23 27.08
CA ARG A 361 -5.29 -19.59 27.65
C ARG A 361 -3.97 -19.89 28.37
N GLN A 362 -3.06 -18.92 28.45
CA GLN A 362 -1.81 -19.08 29.20
C GLN A 362 -2.06 -19.00 30.72
N PRO A 363 -1.29 -19.74 31.57
CA PRO A 363 -1.47 -19.74 33.03
C PRO A 363 -1.33 -18.35 33.66
N GLN A 364 -0.45 -17.50 33.11
CA GLN A 364 -0.37 -16.08 33.45
C GLN A 364 -0.85 -15.23 32.28
N ARG A 365 -2.17 -15.19 32.05
CA ARG A 365 -2.75 -14.42 30.94
C ARG A 365 -2.35 -12.93 31.01
N PRO A 366 -2.18 -12.25 29.86
CA PRO A 366 -2.00 -10.80 29.81
C PRO A 366 -3.22 -10.07 30.39
N THR A 367 -2.98 -8.86 30.89
CA THR A 367 -4.04 -7.93 31.38
C THR A 367 -4.44 -6.90 30.33
N ALA A 368 -3.59 -6.67 29.33
CA ALA A 368 -3.91 -5.89 28.16
C ALA A 368 -3.23 -6.48 26.91
N VAL A 369 -3.86 -6.31 25.75
CA VAL A 369 -3.29 -6.71 24.45
C VAL A 369 -3.28 -5.51 23.51
N LEU A 370 -2.10 -5.23 22.94
CA LEU A 370 -1.93 -4.29 21.84
C LEU A 370 -1.98 -5.06 20.52
N TYR A 371 -2.58 -4.49 19.49
CA TYR A 371 -2.67 -5.08 18.16
C TYR A 371 -2.03 -4.14 17.13
N ALA A 372 -1.28 -4.69 16.18
CA ALA A 372 -0.70 -3.90 15.09
C ALA A 372 -1.71 -3.47 14.01
N SER A 373 -3.01 -3.80 14.14
CA SER A 373 -4.11 -3.24 13.35
C SER A 373 -5.46 -3.52 14.03
N ASP A 374 -6.41 -2.61 13.87
CA ASP A 374 -7.78 -2.72 14.40
C ASP A 374 -8.53 -3.95 13.89
N LEU A 375 -8.27 -4.41 12.65
CA LEU A 375 -8.90 -5.66 12.15
C LEU A 375 -8.53 -6.85 13.03
N MET A 376 -7.27 -6.93 13.49
CA MET A 376 -6.85 -7.95 14.44
C MET A 376 -7.44 -7.72 15.84
N ALA A 377 -7.63 -6.46 16.25
CA ALA A 377 -8.27 -6.12 17.52
C ALA A 377 -9.76 -6.54 17.54
N ILE A 378 -10.50 -6.42 16.43
CA ILE A 378 -11.88 -6.96 16.30
C ILE A 378 -11.89 -8.48 16.53
N GLY A 379 -10.91 -9.21 15.98
CA GLY A 379 -10.71 -10.63 16.27
C GLY A 379 -10.40 -10.89 17.75
N GLY A 380 -9.64 -9.99 18.38
CA GLY A 380 -9.37 -9.98 19.81
C GLY A 380 -10.61 -9.78 20.69
N TYR A 381 -11.52 -8.88 20.31
CA TYR A 381 -12.82 -8.70 20.96
C TYR A 381 -13.64 -9.98 20.94
N ARG A 382 -13.73 -10.63 19.78
CA ARG A 382 -14.46 -11.89 19.64
C ARG A 382 -13.85 -13.00 20.50
N ALA A 383 -12.51 -13.09 20.54
CA ALA A 383 -11.81 -14.05 21.41
C ALA A 383 -12.01 -13.77 22.91
N ALA A 384 -12.06 -12.50 23.33
CA ALA A 384 -12.36 -12.12 24.71
C ALA A 384 -13.81 -12.45 25.09
N GLN A 385 -14.77 -12.16 24.21
CA GLN A 385 -16.19 -12.47 24.38
C GLN A 385 -16.43 -13.98 24.47
N GLU A 386 -15.87 -14.77 23.55
CA GLU A 386 -15.94 -16.25 23.57
C GLU A 386 -15.23 -16.86 24.80
N ALA A 387 -14.27 -16.15 25.40
CA ALA A 387 -13.62 -16.52 26.66
C ALA A 387 -14.33 -16.00 27.92
N GLY A 388 -15.47 -15.31 27.78
CA GLY A 388 -16.25 -14.77 28.90
C GLY A 388 -15.61 -13.56 29.62
N LEU A 389 -14.69 -12.86 28.96
CA LEU A 389 -13.98 -11.70 29.52
C LEU A 389 -14.63 -10.39 29.07
N ALA A 390 -14.95 -9.51 30.02
CA ALA A 390 -15.44 -8.18 29.71
C ALA A 390 -14.27 -7.21 29.44
N ILE A 391 -14.31 -6.53 28.30
CA ILE A 391 -13.43 -5.40 28.00
C ILE A 391 -14.07 -4.13 28.62
N PRO A 392 -13.34 -3.24 29.30
CA PRO A 392 -11.91 -3.34 29.65
C PRO A 392 -11.62 -4.13 30.93
N ARG A 393 -12.63 -4.38 31.78
CA ARG A 393 -12.50 -4.81 33.18
C ARG A 393 -11.56 -6.01 33.39
N ASP A 394 -11.71 -7.04 32.55
CA ASP A 394 -11.00 -8.31 32.67
C ASP A 394 -9.81 -8.39 31.69
N LEU A 395 -9.79 -7.50 30.69
CA LEU A 395 -8.81 -7.38 29.61
C LEU A 395 -8.94 -6.00 28.90
N SER A 396 -7.90 -5.17 28.93
CA SER A 396 -7.83 -3.96 28.09
C SER A 396 -7.35 -4.28 26.66
N ILE A 397 -7.87 -3.61 25.64
CA ILE A 397 -7.44 -3.79 24.23
C ILE A 397 -7.09 -2.43 23.60
N VAL A 398 -5.94 -2.37 22.93
CA VAL A 398 -5.51 -1.22 22.10
C VAL A 398 -5.25 -1.67 20.66
N GLY A 399 -5.86 -0.98 19.69
CA GLY A 399 -5.68 -1.21 18.27
C GLY A 399 -4.67 -0.27 17.60
N PHE A 400 -4.70 -0.26 16.26
CA PHE A 400 -3.91 0.61 15.40
C PHE A 400 -4.67 0.84 14.10
N ASP A 401 -4.52 2.02 13.48
CA ASP A 401 -5.15 2.47 12.22
C ASP A 401 -6.37 3.39 12.39
N ASP A 402 -7.17 3.25 13.46
CA ASP A 402 -8.46 3.92 13.74
C ASP A 402 -9.50 3.80 12.62
N ILE A 403 -9.76 2.57 12.16
CA ILE A 403 -10.79 2.30 11.14
C ILE A 403 -12.19 2.60 11.68
N ASP A 404 -13.15 2.90 10.80
CA ASP A 404 -14.50 3.32 11.20
C ASP A 404 -15.20 2.30 12.13
N GLN A 405 -14.86 1.01 12.00
CA GLN A 405 -15.31 -0.07 12.88
C GLN A 405 -14.79 0.03 14.33
N ALA A 406 -13.65 0.67 14.57
CA ALA A 406 -13.08 0.85 15.91
C ALA A 406 -14.01 1.66 16.82
N GLY A 407 -14.66 2.69 16.28
CA GLY A 407 -15.69 3.46 16.97
C GLY A 407 -17.05 2.75 17.11
N GLN A 408 -17.25 1.61 16.43
CA GLN A 408 -18.51 0.85 16.39
C GLN A 408 -18.50 -0.42 17.27
N LEU A 409 -17.34 -0.78 17.82
CA LEU A 409 -17.22 -1.85 18.81
C LEU A 409 -17.88 -1.46 20.15
N ASP A 410 -18.27 -2.47 20.93
CA ASP A 410 -18.77 -2.31 22.30
C ASP A 410 -17.86 -3.06 23.29
N PRO A 411 -17.12 -2.37 24.17
CA PRO A 411 -16.93 -0.92 24.21
C PRO A 411 -16.12 -0.40 22.99
N PRO A 412 -16.21 0.90 22.63
CA PRO A 412 -15.41 1.45 21.52
C PRO A 412 -13.89 1.35 21.74
N LEU A 413 -13.16 1.05 20.66
CA LEU A 413 -11.75 0.70 20.65
C LEU A 413 -10.82 1.92 20.75
N THR A 414 -9.96 1.92 21.77
CA THR A 414 -8.76 2.75 21.88
C THR A 414 -7.75 2.28 20.84
N THR A 415 -7.17 3.20 20.08
CA THR A 415 -6.34 2.84 18.92
C THR A 415 -5.40 3.99 18.53
N ILE A 416 -4.33 3.69 17.78
CA ILE A 416 -3.51 4.73 17.16
C ILE A 416 -4.22 5.24 15.91
N HIS A 417 -4.74 6.46 16.00
CA HIS A 417 -5.25 7.18 14.84
C HIS A 417 -4.11 7.58 13.91
N GLN A 418 -4.30 7.30 12.63
CA GLN A 418 -3.43 7.76 11.54
C GLN A 418 -4.25 8.60 10.58
N GLU A 419 -3.74 9.77 10.19
CA GLU A 419 -4.36 10.64 9.20
C GLU A 419 -4.24 10.04 7.77
N ARG A 420 -4.97 8.95 7.52
CA ARG A 420 -4.92 8.12 6.30
C ARG A 420 -5.09 8.93 5.02
N TYR A 421 -6.06 9.84 5.02
CA TYR A 421 -6.32 10.71 3.88
C TYR A 421 -5.10 11.63 3.64
N GLU A 422 -4.45 12.11 4.70
CA GLU A 422 -3.21 12.91 4.59
C GLU A 422 -1.96 12.09 4.25
N LEU A 423 -1.86 10.79 4.60
CA LEU A 423 -0.86 9.87 4.03
C LEU A 423 -0.97 9.85 2.50
N GLY A 424 -2.20 9.71 1.98
CA GLY A 424 -2.48 9.75 0.55
C GLY A 424 -2.10 11.08 -0.09
N ARG A 425 -2.57 12.19 0.49
CA ARG A 425 -2.26 13.54 -0.01
C ARG A 425 -0.77 13.86 0.03
N SER A 426 -0.08 13.45 1.09
CA SER A 426 1.37 13.63 1.25
C SER A 426 2.14 12.82 0.20
N ALA A 427 1.73 11.59 -0.08
CA ALA A 427 2.34 10.77 -1.12
C ALA A 427 2.17 11.38 -2.52
N ALA A 428 0.98 11.90 -2.85
CA ALA A 428 0.75 12.60 -4.10
C ALA A 428 1.55 13.92 -4.20
N ARG A 429 1.60 14.73 -3.12
CA ARG A 429 2.41 15.96 -3.10
C ARG A 429 3.90 15.67 -3.31
N ALA A 430 4.46 14.71 -2.59
CA ALA A 430 5.86 14.30 -2.72
C ALA A 430 6.21 13.86 -4.14
N LEU A 431 5.33 13.06 -4.77
CA LEU A 431 5.53 12.60 -6.14
C LEU A 431 5.53 13.78 -7.14
N LEU A 432 4.58 14.70 -6.98
CA LEU A 432 4.46 15.89 -7.83
C LEU A 432 5.62 16.88 -7.63
N GLU A 433 6.11 17.03 -6.39
CA GLU A 433 7.30 17.84 -6.08
C GLU A 433 8.56 17.27 -6.74
N ALA A 434 8.77 15.95 -6.65
CA ALA A 434 9.86 15.27 -7.33
C ALA A 434 9.74 15.27 -8.87
N LEU A 435 8.53 15.40 -9.41
CA LEU A 435 8.27 15.57 -10.85
C LEU A 435 8.55 17.00 -11.34
N ASP A 436 8.15 18.03 -10.59
CA ASP A 436 8.27 19.44 -10.97
C ASP A 436 9.62 20.08 -10.57
N HIS A 437 10.30 19.55 -9.56
CA HIS A 437 11.54 20.13 -9.02
C HIS A 437 12.72 19.13 -8.98
N GLY A 438 12.50 17.88 -9.40
CA GLY A 438 13.54 16.85 -9.46
C GLY A 438 13.82 16.14 -8.14
N ALA A 439 13.47 16.74 -7.00
CA ALA A 439 13.69 16.21 -5.65
C ALA A 439 12.44 16.36 -4.77
N SER A 440 12.38 15.56 -3.71
CA SER A 440 11.38 15.56 -2.64
C SER A 440 12.08 15.06 -1.36
N PRO A 441 11.60 15.37 -0.14
CA PRO A 441 12.19 14.85 1.09
C PRO A 441 12.27 13.32 1.11
N ALA A 442 13.39 12.74 1.56
CA ALA A 442 13.57 11.28 1.57
C ALA A 442 12.59 10.54 2.51
N ARG A 443 12.12 11.21 3.57
CA ARG A 443 11.03 10.75 4.44
C ARG A 443 10.10 11.90 4.82
N ILE A 444 8.81 11.63 4.83
CA ILE A 444 7.75 12.51 5.36
C ILE A 444 7.03 11.75 6.47
N GLN A 445 6.87 12.40 7.63
CA GLN A 445 6.05 11.89 8.73
C GLN A 445 4.70 12.62 8.74
N VAL A 446 3.62 11.85 8.72
CA VAL A 446 2.23 12.34 8.81
C VAL A 446 1.74 12.29 10.26
N PRO A 447 0.84 13.20 10.70
CA PRO A 447 0.30 13.18 12.06
C PRO A 447 -0.41 11.89 12.44
N TRP A 448 -0.34 11.58 13.74
CA TRP A 448 -0.97 10.47 14.42
C TRP A 448 -1.17 10.82 15.89
N TRP A 449 -2.08 10.12 16.58
CA TRP A 449 -2.26 10.24 18.04
C TRP A 449 -2.86 8.96 18.63
N LEU A 450 -2.76 8.79 19.94
CA LEU A 450 -3.51 7.74 20.67
C LEU A 450 -4.94 8.22 20.92
N GLU A 451 -5.87 7.68 20.15
CA GLU A 451 -7.31 7.96 20.24
C GLU A 451 -7.92 7.09 21.35
N ARG A 452 -8.21 7.72 22.50
CA ARG A 452 -8.56 7.03 23.76
C ARG A 452 -10.07 6.83 23.89
N ARG A 453 -10.49 5.58 24.00
CA ARG A 453 -11.91 5.17 24.11
C ARG A 453 -12.10 4.17 25.25
N ALA A 454 -13.29 3.57 25.35
CA ALA A 454 -13.70 2.77 26.51
C ALA A 454 -13.08 1.35 26.59
N SER A 455 -12.32 0.91 25.59
CA SER A 455 -11.66 -0.40 25.57
C SER A 455 -10.48 -0.59 26.54
N CYS A 456 -10.13 0.44 27.31
CA CYS A 456 -9.02 0.42 28.25
C CYS A 456 -9.44 0.94 29.63
N GLY A 457 -8.94 0.29 30.67
CA GLY A 457 -9.12 0.67 32.07
C GLY A 457 -8.05 0.01 32.96
N PRO A 458 -8.05 0.28 34.27
CA PRO A 458 -7.11 -0.39 35.18
C PRO A 458 -7.32 -1.92 35.17
N PRO A 459 -6.25 -2.72 35.34
CA PRO A 459 -6.39 -4.17 35.48
C PRO A 459 -7.21 -4.52 36.73
N ALA A 460 -7.93 -5.64 36.67
CA ALA A 460 -8.46 -6.29 37.85
C ALA A 460 -7.35 -6.58 38.88
N ALA A 461 -7.67 -6.39 40.17
CA ALA A 461 -6.77 -6.53 41.31
C ALA A 461 -6.37 -7.99 41.60
#